data_AF-A0A091SCF1-F1
#
_entry.id   AF-A0A091SCF1-F1
#
_cell.length_a   1.000
_cell.length_b   1.000
_cell.length_c   1.000
_cell.angle_alpha   90.00
_cell.angle_beta   90.00
_cell.angle_gamma   90.00
#
_symmetry.space_group_name_H-M   'P 1'
#
loop_
_entity.id
_entity.type
_entity.pdbx_description
1 polymer ?
#
loop_
_entity_poly.entity_id
_entity_poly.type
_entity_poly.pdbx_seq_one_letter_code
_entity_poly.pdbx_strand_id
1 'polypeptide(L)'
;QINVKEVNGKVFLQCAGSAGEVAWQKGGQSIGNASLLELGAIYDDPRGTYACEAGGKSYALYVHYRMCQNCIEVDAPTISGIVVADVVATIFLAVAVYCITGQDKGRMSRASDRQNLIANEQLYQPLGERDEGQYSRLAPAKARK
;
A
#
# COMPACT_ATOMS: atom_id res chain seq x y z
N GLN A 1 43.10 1.17 25.10
CA GLN A 1 42.22 0.49 24.12
C GLN A 1 41.20 1.50 23.63
N ILE A 2 40.66 1.39 22.41
CA ILE A 2 39.58 2.29 21.95
C ILE A 2 38.25 1.53 22.02
N ASN A 3 37.25 2.13 22.64
CA ASN A 3 35.89 1.63 22.72
C ASN A 3 34.98 2.43 21.78
N VAL A 4 34.13 1.72 21.02
CA VAL A 4 33.13 2.33 20.15
C VAL A 4 31.81 2.39 20.90
N LYS A 5 31.15 3.54 20.88
CA LYS A 5 29.83 3.78 21.49
C LYS A 5 28.87 4.31 20.43
N GLU A 6 27.66 3.80 20.45
CA GLU A 6 26.59 4.23 19.55
C GLU A 6 25.46 4.84 20.37
N VAL A 7 25.10 6.09 20.08
CA VAL A 7 24.04 6.81 20.79
C VAL A 7 23.24 7.61 19.77
N ASN A 8 21.92 7.39 19.72
CA ASN A 8 21.00 8.09 18.81
C ASN A 8 21.43 8.07 17.33
N GLY A 9 21.90 6.92 16.83
CA GLY A 9 22.32 6.79 15.44
C GLY A 9 23.63 7.49 15.09
N LYS A 10 24.40 7.92 16.11
CA LYS A 10 25.73 8.52 15.97
C LYS A 10 26.79 7.65 16.61
N VAL A 11 27.98 7.68 16.03
CA VAL A 11 29.13 6.89 16.48
C VAL A 11 30.11 7.77 17.24
N PHE A 12 30.54 7.28 18.39
CA PHE A 12 31.51 7.92 19.26
C PHE A 12 32.66 6.98 19.58
N LEU A 13 33.88 7.50 19.61
CA LEU A 13 35.07 6.77 20.09
C LEU A 13 35.47 7.27 21.47
N GLN A 14 35.77 6.34 22.37
CA GLN A 14 36.29 6.62 23.70
C GLN A 14 37.63 5.91 23.89
N CYS A 15 38.65 6.65 24.29
CA CYS A 15 39.95 6.08 24.65
C CYS A 15 39.87 5.50 26.07
N ALA A 16 40.09 4.20 26.23
CA ALA A 16 40.11 3.53 27.52
C ALA A 16 41.40 3.89 28.28
N GLY A 17 41.24 4.34 29.52
CA GLY A 17 42.34 4.75 30.41
C GLY A 17 42.53 6.26 30.53
N SER A 18 41.77 7.08 29.80
CA SER A 18 41.76 8.53 29.96
C SER A 18 40.51 9.00 30.69
N ALA A 19 40.68 9.64 31.85
CA ALA A 19 39.60 10.33 32.57
C ALA A 19 39.34 11.76 32.05
N GLY A 20 40.16 12.25 31.11
CA GLY A 20 40.11 13.61 30.57
C GLY A 20 40.17 13.67 29.04
N GLU A 21 40.46 14.86 28.51
CA GLU A 21 40.63 15.05 27.06
C GLU A 21 41.85 14.30 26.53
N VAL A 22 41.68 13.65 25.39
CA VAL A 22 42.76 12.93 24.69
C VAL A 22 42.93 13.53 23.30
N ALA A 23 44.19 13.64 22.87
CA ALA A 23 44.52 14.00 21.50
C ALA A 23 44.16 12.85 20.55
N TRP A 24 43.30 13.15 19.57
CA TRP A 24 42.88 12.20 18.56
C TRP A 24 43.60 12.45 17.24
N GLN A 25 43.91 11.36 16.55
CA GLN A 25 44.50 11.39 15.22
C GLN A 25 43.65 10.58 14.25
N LYS A 26 43.44 11.10 13.03
CA LYS A 26 42.81 10.37 11.92
C LYS A 26 43.82 10.25 10.77
N GLY A 27 44.15 9.02 10.37
CA GLY A 27 45.13 8.78 9.31
C GLY A 27 46.50 9.44 9.56
N GLY A 28 46.89 9.60 10.84
CA GLY A 28 48.13 10.26 11.25
C GLY A 28 48.07 11.79 11.40
N GLN A 29 46.93 12.43 11.10
CA GLN A 29 46.74 13.87 11.33
C GLN A 29 45.97 14.13 12.63
N SER A 30 46.42 15.10 13.42
CA SER A 30 45.71 15.53 14.63
C SER A 30 44.39 16.21 14.28
N ILE A 31 43.29 15.73 14.86
CA ILE A 31 41.93 16.24 14.61
C ILE A 31 41.34 17.00 15.80
N GLY A 32 42.01 16.99 16.96
CA GLY A 32 41.63 17.74 18.14
C GLY A 32 41.70 16.93 19.43
N ASN A 33 41.42 17.60 20.55
CA ASN A 33 41.40 17.01 21.88
C ASN A 33 39.95 16.84 22.35
N ALA A 34 39.56 15.63 22.73
CA ALA A 34 38.24 15.35 23.27
C ALA A 34 38.26 14.10 24.12
N SER A 35 37.38 14.03 25.13
CA SER A 35 37.17 12.79 25.91
C SER A 35 36.38 11.75 25.12
N LEU A 36 35.46 12.20 24.26
CA LEU A 36 34.65 11.41 23.34
C LEU A 36 34.78 12.03 21.94
N LEU A 37 35.24 11.25 20.96
CA LEU A 37 35.33 11.72 19.58
C LEU A 37 34.07 11.33 18.81
N GLU A 38 33.30 12.31 18.36
CA GLU A 38 32.15 12.10 17.47
C GLU A 38 32.61 11.88 16.03
N LEU A 39 32.13 10.80 15.41
CA LEU A 39 32.41 10.46 14.02
C LEU A 39 31.31 10.95 13.06
N GLY A 40 30.14 11.31 13.60
CA GLY A 40 28.94 11.67 12.85
C GLY A 40 27.87 10.59 12.93
N ALA A 41 26.88 10.68 12.03
CA ALA A 41 25.83 9.68 11.93
C ALA A 41 26.38 8.39 11.32
N ILE A 42 25.80 7.26 11.70
CA ILE A 42 26.16 5.94 11.16
C ILE A 42 25.91 5.89 9.63
N TYR A 43 24.89 6.62 9.16
CA TYR A 43 24.54 6.73 7.74
C TYR A 43 25.52 7.54 6.89
N ASP A 44 26.43 8.31 7.53
CA ASP A 44 27.50 9.04 6.82
C ASP A 44 28.67 8.11 6.45
N ASP A 45 28.56 6.81 6.74
CA ASP A 45 29.60 5.81 6.51
C ASP A 45 30.98 6.26 7.04
N PRO A 46 31.10 6.56 8.34
CA PRO A 46 32.38 6.97 8.89
C PRO A 46 33.41 5.85 8.73
N ARG A 47 34.50 6.17 8.00
CA ARG A 47 35.61 5.26 7.72
C ARG A 47 36.95 5.92 8.03
N GLY A 48 37.90 5.11 8.46
CA GLY A 48 39.29 5.50 8.60
C GLY A 48 39.96 4.93 9.85
N THR A 49 41.28 5.13 9.92
CA THR A 49 42.09 4.76 11.08
C THR A 49 42.12 5.90 12.08
N TYR A 50 41.67 5.62 13.30
CA TYR A 50 41.67 6.55 14.42
C TYR A 50 42.67 6.09 15.47
N ALA A 51 43.42 7.03 16.05
CA ALA A 51 44.36 6.73 17.11
C ALA A 51 44.22 7.72 18.27
N CYS A 52 44.50 7.22 19.47
CA CYS A 52 44.56 7.99 20.70
C CYS A 52 45.76 7.54 21.54
N GLU A 53 46.31 8.44 22.34
CA GLU A 53 47.37 8.12 23.30
C GLU A 53 46.87 8.29 24.73
N ALA A 54 46.98 7.23 25.54
CA ALA A 54 46.57 7.26 26.94
C ALA A 54 47.60 6.50 27.79
N GLY A 55 48.07 7.14 28.86
CA GLY A 55 49.03 6.54 29.81
C GLY A 55 50.35 6.11 29.17
N GLY A 56 50.85 6.88 28.19
CA GLY A 56 52.10 6.60 27.46
C GLY A 56 52.01 5.40 26.49
N LYS A 57 50.79 4.92 26.20
CA LYS A 57 50.54 3.88 25.19
C LYS A 57 49.67 4.45 24.09
N SER A 58 50.08 4.22 22.85
CA SER A 58 49.29 4.54 21.67
C SER A 58 48.34 3.39 21.34
N TYR A 59 47.08 3.71 21.06
CA TYR A 59 46.06 2.78 20.61
C TYR A 59 45.54 3.24 19.25
N ALA A 60 45.40 2.32 18.30
CA ALA A 60 44.82 2.58 16.99
C ALA A 60 43.65 1.62 16.72
N LEU A 61 42.61 2.11 16.05
CA LEU A 61 41.42 1.38 15.65
C LEU A 61 41.04 1.78 14.22
N TYR A 62 40.85 0.79 13.35
CA TYR A 62 40.26 1.03 12.03
C TYR A 62 38.74 0.93 12.12
N VAL A 63 38.06 2.03 11.82
CA VAL A 63 36.60 2.11 11.80
C VAL A 63 36.13 1.91 10.37
N HIS A 64 35.19 0.99 10.18
CA HIS A 64 34.59 0.71 8.88
C HIS A 64 33.08 0.51 9.02
N TYR A 65 32.33 1.61 8.95
CA TYR A 65 30.88 1.56 8.79
C TYR A 65 30.50 1.42 7.31
N ARG A 66 29.51 0.57 7.05
CA ARG A 66 28.86 0.38 5.75
C ARG A 66 27.36 0.27 5.98
N MET A 67 26.71 1.41 5.97
CA MET A 67 25.27 1.58 5.95
C MET A 67 24.84 1.85 4.51
N CYS A 68 23.71 1.28 4.10
CA CYS A 68 23.13 1.60 2.80
C CYS A 68 22.08 2.70 2.96
N GLN A 69 22.21 3.77 2.18
CA GLN A 69 21.30 4.93 2.17
C GLN A 69 19.83 4.59 1.85
N ASN A 70 19.54 3.37 1.37
CA ASN A 70 18.20 2.87 1.06
C ASN A 70 17.87 1.52 1.74
N CYS A 71 18.65 1.11 2.75
CA CYS A 71 18.32 -0.10 3.50
C CYS A 71 17.22 0.23 4.51
N ILE A 72 16.01 -0.30 4.29
CA ILE A 72 14.93 -0.26 5.28
C ILE A 72 15.22 -1.35 6.30
N GLU A 73 15.25 -0.98 7.58
CA GLU A 73 15.28 -1.96 8.66
C GLU A 73 13.94 -2.68 8.67
N VAL A 74 13.96 -3.92 8.19
CA VAL A 74 12.75 -4.72 8.01
C VAL A 74 12.47 -5.45 9.32
N ASP A 75 11.80 -4.75 10.22
CA ASP A 75 11.31 -5.32 11.47
C ASP A 75 10.10 -6.23 11.26
N ALA A 76 9.96 -7.24 12.14
CA ALA A 76 8.82 -8.15 12.16
C ALA A 76 7.43 -7.45 12.13
N PRO A 77 7.17 -6.36 12.89
CA PRO A 77 5.95 -5.57 12.76
C PRO A 77 5.77 -4.94 11.36
N THR A 78 6.83 -4.45 10.72
CA THR A 78 6.75 -3.83 9.39
C THR A 78 6.39 -4.85 8.32
N ILE A 79 7.02 -6.03 8.34
CA ILE A 79 6.68 -7.13 7.41
C ILE A 79 5.23 -7.57 7.62
N SER A 80 4.84 -7.81 8.86
CA SER A 80 3.49 -8.29 9.15
C SER A 80 2.42 -7.27 8.75
N GLY A 81 2.68 -5.98 8.93
CA GLY A 81 1.81 -4.90 8.43
C GLY A 81 1.63 -4.92 6.92
N ILE A 82 2.72 -5.08 6.15
CA ILE A 82 2.66 -5.17 4.69
C ILE A 82 1.82 -6.36 4.23
N VAL A 83 2.05 -7.54 4.83
CA VAL A 83 1.30 -8.76 4.48
C VAL A 83 -0.18 -8.62 4.80
N VAL A 84 -0.53 -8.10 5.99
CA VAL A 84 -1.92 -7.90 6.38
C VAL A 84 -2.62 -6.89 5.47
N ALA A 85 -1.94 -5.79 5.11
CA ALA A 85 -2.48 -4.78 4.21
C ALA A 85 -2.78 -5.36 2.81
N ASP A 86 -1.89 -6.20 2.28
CA ASP A 86 -2.08 -6.87 0.98
C ASP A 86 -3.27 -7.85 1.01
N VAL A 87 -3.40 -8.65 2.07
CA VAL A 87 -4.55 -9.55 2.26
C VAL A 87 -5.86 -8.77 2.32
N VAL A 88 -5.91 -7.65 3.03
CA VAL A 88 -7.10 -6.81 3.12
C VAL A 88 -7.43 -6.18 1.76
N ALA A 89 -6.44 -5.64 1.05
CA ALA A 89 -6.61 -5.05 -0.28
C ALA A 89 -7.14 -6.06 -1.30
N THR A 90 -6.59 -7.28 -1.31
CA THR A 90 -7.04 -8.35 -2.20
C THR A 90 -8.48 -8.78 -1.92
N ILE A 91 -8.90 -8.86 -0.65
CA ILE A 91 -10.31 -9.11 -0.28
C ILE A 91 -11.22 -8.01 -0.83
N PHE A 92 -10.85 -6.73 -0.67
CA PHE A 92 -11.64 -5.62 -1.21
C PHE A 92 -11.79 -5.69 -2.72
N LEU A 93 -10.71 -5.99 -3.44
CA LEU A 93 -10.74 -6.20 -4.89
C LEU A 93 -11.65 -7.38 -5.28
N ALA A 94 -11.57 -8.49 -4.55
CA ALA A 94 -12.40 -9.67 -4.80
C ALA A 94 -13.90 -9.37 -4.60
N VAL A 95 -14.25 -8.66 -3.52
CA VAL A 95 -15.64 -8.24 -3.26
C VAL A 95 -16.13 -7.26 -4.33
N ALA A 96 -15.30 -6.31 -4.75
CA ALA A 96 -15.67 -5.36 -5.81
C ALA A 96 -15.97 -6.09 -7.13
N VAL A 97 -15.11 -7.01 -7.55
CA VAL A 97 -15.32 -7.83 -8.75
C VAL A 97 -16.56 -8.71 -8.62
N TYR A 98 -16.76 -9.33 -7.45
CA TYR A 98 -17.93 -10.14 -7.17
C TYR A 98 -19.23 -9.32 -7.27
N CYS A 99 -19.25 -8.10 -6.73
CA CYS A 99 -20.41 -7.21 -6.80
C CYS A 99 -20.70 -6.74 -8.23
N ILE A 100 -19.68 -6.51 -9.06
CA ILE A 100 -19.86 -6.11 -10.47
C ILE A 100 -20.38 -7.30 -11.30
N THR A 101 -19.77 -8.47 -11.15
CA THR A 101 -20.12 -9.67 -11.93
C THR A 101 -21.40 -10.36 -11.43
N GLY A 102 -21.75 -10.19 -10.16
CA GLY A 102 -22.95 -10.74 -9.54
C GLY A 102 -24.25 -9.98 -9.86
N GLN A 103 -24.19 -8.80 -10.48
CA GLN A 103 -25.38 -8.01 -10.83
C GLN A 103 -26.26 -8.66 -11.92
N ASP A 104 -25.80 -9.71 -12.62
CA ASP A 104 -26.59 -10.41 -13.63
C ASP A 104 -27.56 -11.47 -13.07
N LYS A 105 -27.55 -11.74 -11.75
CA LYS A 105 -28.49 -12.68 -11.12
C LYS A 105 -29.55 -11.96 -10.28
N GLY A 106 -30.53 -11.38 -10.98
CA GLY A 106 -31.92 -11.40 -10.48
C GLY A 106 -32.45 -10.20 -9.71
N ARG A 107 -31.95 -8.97 -9.96
CA ARG A 107 -32.83 -7.81 -9.78
C ARG A 107 -33.45 -7.46 -11.13
N MET A 108 -34.48 -8.22 -11.50
CA MET A 108 -35.55 -7.59 -12.28
C MET A 108 -35.93 -6.34 -11.49
N SER A 109 -35.61 -5.17 -12.04
CA SER A 109 -36.19 -3.91 -11.60
C SER A 109 -37.68 -4.00 -11.92
N ARG A 110 -38.43 -4.69 -11.06
CA ARG A 110 -39.90 -4.72 -11.09
C ARG A 110 -40.38 -3.43 -10.43
N ALA A 111 -39.97 -2.30 -11.03
CA ALA A 111 -40.32 -0.96 -10.58
C ALA A 111 -40.11 0.06 -11.71
N SER A 112 -40.60 -0.23 -12.91
CA SER A 112 -40.92 0.81 -13.90
C SER A 112 -42.06 0.40 -14.82
N ASP A 113 -42.97 -0.44 -14.31
CA ASP A 113 -44.21 -0.80 -15.00
C ASP A 113 -45.43 -0.24 -14.26
N ARG A 114 -45.24 0.93 -13.63
CA ARG A 114 -46.32 1.91 -13.54
C ARG A 114 -46.14 2.87 -14.70
N GLN A 115 -46.42 2.37 -15.91
CA GLN A 115 -47.09 3.26 -16.86
C GLN A 115 -48.34 3.73 -16.11
N ASN A 116 -48.30 5.00 -15.69
CA ASN A 116 -49.43 5.69 -15.14
C ASN A 116 -50.55 5.53 -16.18
N LEU A 117 -51.51 4.64 -15.92
CA LEU A 117 -52.70 4.49 -16.73
C LEU A 117 -53.32 5.87 -16.80
N ILE A 118 -53.12 6.56 -17.93
CA ILE A 118 -53.86 7.77 -18.24
C ILE A 118 -55.32 7.32 -18.21
N ALA A 119 -56.05 7.80 -17.21
CA ALA A 119 -57.50 7.68 -17.15
C ALA A 119 -58.08 8.53 -18.29
N ASN A 120 -58.01 8.00 -19.52
CA ASN A 120 -58.72 8.53 -20.66
C ASN A 120 -59.91 7.59 -20.91
N GLU A 121 -61.00 7.87 -20.20
CA GLU A 121 -62.24 7.08 -20.14
C GLU A 121 -63.07 7.06 -21.45
N GLN A 122 -62.54 7.32 -22.65
CA GLN A 122 -63.43 7.43 -23.82
C GLN A 122 -62.87 7.13 -25.22
N LEU A 123 -61.75 6.41 -25.35
CA LEU A 123 -61.21 6.09 -26.68
C LEU A 123 -61.33 4.62 -27.08
N TYR A 124 -62.54 4.08 -27.02
CA TYR A 124 -62.93 2.97 -27.90
C TYR A 124 -64.34 3.24 -28.41
N GLN A 125 -64.42 3.69 -29.65
CA GLN A 125 -65.68 3.72 -30.37
C GLN A 125 -65.97 2.26 -30.80
N PRO A 126 -67.08 1.65 -30.37
CA PRO A 126 -67.41 0.31 -30.84
C PRO A 126 -67.59 0.35 -32.35
N LEU A 127 -66.89 -0.55 -33.04
CA LEU A 127 -67.07 -0.76 -34.47
C LEU A 127 -68.53 -1.20 -34.68
N GLY A 128 -69.32 -0.28 -35.25
CA GLY A 128 -70.67 -0.59 -35.72
C GLY A 128 -70.59 -1.74 -36.72
N GLU A 129 -71.45 -2.72 -36.52
CA GLU A 129 -71.58 -3.91 -37.34
C GLU A 129 -71.89 -3.51 -38.78
N ARG A 130 -70.84 -3.38 -39.59
CA ARG A 130 -70.95 -3.16 -41.02
C ARG A 130 -70.94 -4.51 -41.69
N ASP A 131 -72.10 -5.16 -41.65
CA ASP A 131 -72.53 -6.07 -42.71
C ASP A 131 -72.43 -5.32 -44.05
N GLU A 132 -72.31 -6.05 -45.16
CA GLU A 132 -72.05 -5.55 -46.54
C GLU A 132 -70.57 -5.56 -47.00
N GLY A 133 -69.92 -6.74 -46.87
CA GLY A 133 -68.77 -7.10 -47.69
C GLY A 133 -69.08 -8.34 -48.52
N GLN A 134 -69.13 -8.20 -49.84
CA GLN A 134 -69.57 -9.22 -50.83
C GLN A 134 -68.77 -10.54 -50.89
N TYR A 135 -67.81 -10.77 -49.98
CA TYR A 135 -66.87 -11.90 -50.04
C TYR A 135 -66.86 -12.81 -48.80
N SER A 136 -67.76 -12.63 -47.82
CA SER A 136 -67.77 -13.43 -46.57
C SER A 136 -68.68 -14.67 -46.60
N ARG A 137 -69.26 -15.05 -47.75
CA ARG A 137 -70.09 -16.27 -47.88
C ARG A 137 -69.34 -17.39 -48.60
N LEU A 138 -68.38 -17.99 -47.91
CA LEU A 138 -67.94 -19.35 -48.28
C LEU A 138 -68.94 -20.34 -47.65
N ALA A 139 -69.66 -21.06 -48.51
CA ALA A 139 -70.68 -22.02 -48.09
C ALA A 139 -70.07 -23.14 -47.23
N PRO A 140 -70.70 -23.53 -46.11
CA PRO A 140 -70.23 -24.68 -45.33
C PRO A 140 -70.40 -25.98 -46.12
N ALA A 141 -69.36 -26.82 -46.11
CA ALA A 141 -69.36 -28.13 -46.75
C ALA A 141 -70.41 -29.06 -46.11
N LYS A 142 -71.22 -29.72 -46.95
CA LYS A 142 -72.28 -30.66 -46.55
C LYS A 142 -71.73 -31.85 -45.76
N ALA A 143 -72.35 -32.13 -44.61
CA ALA A 143 -72.18 -33.38 -43.86
C ALA A 143 -72.70 -34.58 -44.68
N ARG A 144 -71.95 -35.70 -44.63
CA ARG A 144 -72.35 -36.99 -45.23
C ARG A 144 -73.10 -37.82 -44.18
N LYS A 145 -74.14 -38.51 -44.66
CA LYS A 145 -75.22 -39.20 -43.95
C LYS A 145 -74.75 -40.37 -43.09
#